data_AF-A0A6J6LT11-F1
#
_entry.id   AF-A0A6J6LT11-F1
#
_cell.length_a   1.000
_cell.length_b   1.000
_cell.length_c   1.000
_cell.angle_alpha   90.00
_cell.angle_beta   90.00
_cell.angle_gamma   90.00
#
_symmetry.space_group_name_H-M   'P 1'
#
loop_
_entity.id
_entity.type
_entity.pdbx_description
1 polymer ?
#
loop_
_entity_poly.entity_id
_entity_poly.type
_entity_poly.pdbx_seq_one_letter_code
_entity_poly.pdbx_strand_id
1 'polypeptide(L)'
;MPARAVVIDKLTKFTGEHHQPLKASEYTQLTGRAGRRGIDTVGHALVLYNQYVSFDQVAALALSRSFRLTSAFRPTYNMAANLIQTHSRQEAHHLLNLSFAQFQSGRDVVELQARITRRSKERDRLREQAKSPFGDIDEYRNAFEIRPDARQIIDAIDSLKPGDLILVPKSGRETKAAVIATAQRVNGTKLTLVAGTKAVLQLQAGDFDTPPVKQGHIVLPDSLAFTSPKFIKEVALRVMRTKPNKLHAKSSPSKNFTELSHTVSQDPELRRRLIAAKSADRIDSELAIMEARINKSVQSVSAKFDELVQLMQRRGYVSAWNLTDQGRTLARIFHELDLVVAEALTDGLFDDLNAAELASLLSTFVYEFRRAEVPPRPIIPTTLASKWKTLQALSNKIAQDEESSGLSPHRSLDPGLMDVTFAWASGDELIDILNEDLTAGDFVRTMKQLIDLLRQISLVAQLSETRDAALAASQALLRGVVAASQGSVLQ
;
A
#
# COMPACT_ATOMS: atom_id res chain seq x y z
N MET A 1 -24.67 2.02 -21.11
CA MET A 1 -26.05 1.51 -21.31
C MET A 1 -26.76 1.49 -19.95
N PRO A 2 -27.99 2.04 -19.81
CA PRO A 2 -28.78 1.96 -18.58
C PRO A 2 -29.54 0.63 -18.48
N ALA A 3 -29.87 0.20 -17.25
CA ALA A 3 -30.58 -1.04 -16.95
C ALA A 3 -31.74 -0.78 -15.98
N ARG A 4 -32.74 -1.67 -15.90
CA ARG A 4 -33.84 -1.53 -14.92
C ARG A 4 -33.35 -1.66 -13.48
N ALA A 5 -32.44 -2.60 -13.24
CA ALA A 5 -31.82 -2.84 -11.95
C ALA A 5 -30.32 -3.07 -12.08
N VAL A 6 -29.58 -2.78 -11.01
CA VAL A 6 -28.15 -3.05 -10.87
C VAL A 6 -27.97 -3.93 -9.64
N VAL A 7 -27.18 -4.99 -9.78
CA VAL A 7 -26.79 -5.87 -8.68
C VAL A 7 -25.30 -5.74 -8.47
N ILE A 8 -24.89 -5.43 -7.24
CA ILE A 8 -23.49 -5.32 -6.83
C ILE A 8 -23.14 -6.57 -6.02
N ASP A 9 -22.30 -7.42 -6.59
CA ASP A 9 -21.79 -8.65 -5.94
C ASP A 9 -20.78 -8.32 -4.83
N LYS A 10 -19.78 -7.51 -5.15
CA LYS A 10 -18.71 -7.13 -4.21
C LYS A 10 -18.61 -5.62 -4.07
N LEU A 11 -18.46 -5.16 -2.83
CA LEU A 11 -18.17 -3.76 -2.49
C LEU A 11 -16.66 -3.47 -2.39
N THR A 12 -15.85 -4.34 -3.00
CA THR A 12 -14.41 -4.17 -3.15
C THR A 12 -14.04 -4.29 -4.62
N LYS A 13 -12.98 -3.59 -5.02
CA LYS A 13 -12.38 -3.70 -6.34
C LYS A 13 -10.89 -3.97 -6.23
N PHE A 14 -10.34 -4.66 -7.22
CA PHE A 14 -8.90 -4.87 -7.32
C PHE A 14 -8.25 -3.68 -8.03
N THR A 15 -7.12 -3.18 -7.51
CA THR A 15 -6.38 -2.04 -8.08
C THR A 15 -5.27 -2.44 -9.04
N GLY A 16 -5.05 -3.74 -9.26
CA GLY A 16 -3.84 -4.26 -9.87
C GLY A 16 -2.86 -4.83 -8.82
N GLU A 17 -2.89 -4.29 -7.60
CA GLU A 17 -2.01 -4.74 -6.50
C GLU A 17 -2.79 -5.27 -5.30
N HIS A 18 -3.89 -4.62 -4.92
CA HIS A 18 -4.64 -4.97 -3.73
C HIS A 18 -6.14 -4.74 -3.91
N HIS A 19 -6.94 -5.41 -3.09
CA HIS A 19 -8.37 -5.12 -3.01
C HIS A 19 -8.61 -3.91 -2.12
N GLN A 20 -9.35 -2.93 -2.62
CA GLN A 20 -9.81 -1.78 -1.86
C GLN A 20 -11.35 -1.69 -1.85
N PRO A 21 -11.97 -1.19 -0.77
CA PRO A 21 -13.39 -0.88 -0.77
C PRO A 21 -13.76 0.14 -1.87
N LEU A 22 -14.98 0.02 -2.41
CA LEU A 22 -15.49 0.98 -3.37
C LEU A 22 -15.61 2.37 -2.73
N LYS A 23 -15.26 3.40 -3.49
CA LYS A 23 -15.51 4.79 -3.11
C LYS A 23 -16.98 5.13 -3.31
N ALA A 24 -17.48 6.12 -2.57
CA ALA A 24 -18.84 6.64 -2.75
C ALA A 24 -19.13 7.05 -4.20
N SER A 25 -18.18 7.68 -4.89
CA SER A 25 -18.30 8.03 -6.31
C SER A 25 -18.51 6.82 -7.22
N GLU A 26 -17.81 5.72 -6.95
CA GLU A 26 -17.87 4.49 -7.74
C GLU A 26 -19.20 3.78 -7.48
N TYR A 27 -19.64 3.72 -6.22
CA TYR A 27 -20.95 3.21 -5.85
C TYR A 27 -22.09 3.97 -6.54
N THR A 28 -22.05 5.30 -6.50
CA THR A 28 -23.05 6.15 -7.18
C THR A 28 -23.00 5.99 -8.70
N GLN A 29 -21.81 5.83 -9.30
CA GLN A 29 -21.67 5.60 -10.73
C GLN A 29 -22.27 4.25 -11.18
N LEU A 30 -22.10 3.19 -10.37
CA LEU A 30 -22.68 1.87 -10.63
C LEU A 30 -24.21 1.91 -10.47
N THR A 31 -24.69 2.35 -9.30
CA THR A 31 -26.11 2.39 -8.98
C THR A 31 -26.90 3.37 -9.85
N GLY A 32 -26.27 4.45 -10.31
CA GLY A 32 -26.85 5.41 -11.26
C GLY A 32 -27.13 4.84 -12.66
N ARG A 33 -26.70 3.61 -12.96
CA ARG A 33 -27.13 2.88 -14.17
C ARG A 33 -28.51 2.24 -14.03
N ALA A 34 -29.05 2.13 -12.81
CA ALA A 34 -30.38 1.59 -12.56
C ALA A 34 -31.47 2.62 -12.85
N GLY A 35 -32.53 2.18 -13.54
CA GLY A 35 -33.62 3.02 -14.03
C GLY A 35 -33.35 3.57 -15.43
N ARG A 36 -34.17 3.17 -16.40
CA ARG A 36 -34.11 3.67 -17.78
C ARG A 36 -35.03 4.88 -17.93
N ARG A 37 -34.46 6.00 -18.40
CA ARG A 37 -35.19 7.25 -18.62
C ARG A 37 -36.39 7.04 -19.54
N GLY A 38 -37.58 7.45 -19.09
CA GLY A 38 -38.82 7.38 -19.85
C GLY A 38 -39.48 5.99 -19.89
N ILE A 39 -38.89 4.98 -19.25
CA ILE A 39 -39.43 3.61 -19.20
C ILE A 39 -39.68 3.17 -17.76
N ASP A 40 -38.69 3.34 -16.89
CA ASP A 40 -38.78 2.94 -15.48
C ASP A 40 -39.07 4.16 -14.59
N THR A 41 -40.04 4.06 -13.68
CA THR A 41 -40.36 5.11 -12.70
C THR A 41 -39.39 5.13 -11.52
N VAL A 42 -38.78 3.98 -11.21
CA VAL A 42 -37.84 3.77 -10.12
C VAL A 42 -36.71 2.84 -10.59
N GLY A 43 -35.46 3.18 -10.26
CA GLY A 43 -34.32 2.28 -10.43
C GLY A 43 -34.08 1.43 -9.18
N HIS A 44 -33.71 0.17 -9.36
CA HIS A 44 -33.38 -0.72 -8.23
C HIS A 44 -31.88 -1.01 -8.17
N ALA A 45 -31.26 -0.75 -7.02
CA ALA A 45 -29.89 -1.13 -6.74
C ALA A 45 -29.89 -2.17 -5.60
N LEU A 46 -29.37 -3.36 -5.87
CA LEU A 46 -29.26 -4.45 -4.91
C LEU A 46 -27.79 -4.69 -4.59
N VAL A 47 -27.46 -4.79 -3.30
CA VAL A 47 -26.13 -5.18 -2.84
C VAL A 47 -26.25 -6.57 -2.22
N LEU A 48 -25.47 -7.52 -2.71
CA LEU A 48 -25.47 -8.87 -2.15
C LEU A 48 -24.88 -8.87 -0.75
N TYR A 49 -25.49 -9.64 0.15
CA TYR A 49 -25.02 -9.77 1.52
C TYR A 49 -23.64 -10.42 1.56
N ASN A 50 -22.75 -9.86 2.38
CA ASN A 50 -21.41 -10.37 2.61
C ASN A 50 -21.08 -10.27 4.11
N GLN A 51 -20.58 -11.36 4.71
CA GLN A 51 -20.19 -11.40 6.13
C GLN A 51 -19.10 -10.40 6.52
N TYR A 52 -18.30 -9.92 5.55
CA TYR A 52 -17.22 -8.97 5.77
C TYR A 52 -17.64 -7.50 5.61
N VAL A 53 -18.88 -7.24 5.19
CA VAL A 53 -19.39 -5.88 4.97
C VAL A 53 -20.67 -5.67 5.77
N SER A 54 -20.64 -4.74 6.73
CA SER A 54 -21.81 -4.44 7.55
C SER A 54 -22.81 -3.53 6.82
N PHE A 55 -24.08 -3.58 7.22
CA PHE A 55 -25.12 -2.69 6.70
C PHE A 55 -24.72 -1.21 6.82
N ASP A 56 -24.13 -0.80 7.94
CA ASP A 56 -23.71 0.58 8.17
C ASP A 56 -22.68 1.06 7.15
N GLN A 57 -21.77 0.19 6.70
CA GLN A 57 -20.80 0.51 5.65
C GLN A 57 -21.50 0.74 4.31
N VAL A 58 -22.49 -0.09 3.96
CA VAL A 58 -23.28 0.07 2.73
C VAL A 58 -24.13 1.35 2.78
N ALA A 59 -24.79 1.59 3.91
CA ALA A 59 -25.59 2.80 4.14
C ALA A 59 -24.73 4.07 4.05
N ALA A 60 -23.52 4.05 4.62
CA ALA A 60 -22.57 5.16 4.52
C ALA A 60 -22.17 5.44 3.07
N LEU A 61 -21.94 4.41 2.24
CA LEU A 61 -21.66 4.58 0.81
C LEU A 61 -22.85 5.19 0.07
N ALA A 62 -24.06 4.70 0.32
CA ALA A 62 -25.28 5.16 -0.34
C ALA A 62 -25.68 6.60 0.04
N LEU A 63 -25.45 7.00 1.30
CA LEU A 63 -25.79 8.33 1.81
C LEU A 63 -24.67 9.36 1.59
N SER A 64 -23.47 8.93 1.22
CA SER A 64 -22.34 9.83 1.05
C SER A 64 -22.58 10.82 -0.10
N ARG A 65 -22.38 12.10 0.22
CA ARG A 65 -22.33 13.21 -0.76
C ARG A 65 -20.90 13.69 -1.00
N SER A 66 -19.91 13.01 -0.45
CA SER A 66 -18.50 13.40 -0.53
C SER A 66 -17.85 12.75 -1.74
N PHE A 67 -17.66 13.54 -2.80
CA PHE A 67 -16.97 13.13 -4.03
C PHE A 67 -15.65 13.89 -4.16
N ARG A 68 -14.72 13.64 -3.22
CA ARG A 68 -13.38 14.25 -3.29
C ARG A 68 -12.64 13.69 -4.50
N LEU A 69 -12.49 14.52 -5.53
CA LEU A 69 -11.56 14.23 -6.63
C LEU A 69 -10.14 14.32 -6.07
N THR A 70 -9.30 13.36 -6.39
CA THR A 70 -7.87 13.36 -6.02
C THR A 70 -7.05 13.41 -7.29
N SER A 71 -6.08 14.32 -7.38
CA SER A 71 -5.19 14.39 -8.53
C SER A 71 -4.36 13.10 -8.65
N ALA A 72 -4.35 12.50 -9.84
CA ALA A 72 -3.45 11.40 -10.18
C ALA A 72 -2.19 11.90 -10.92
N PHE A 73 -2.03 13.23 -11.05
CA PHE A 73 -0.91 13.83 -11.78
C PHE A 73 0.42 13.49 -11.12
N ARG A 74 1.34 12.97 -11.92
CA ARG A 74 2.73 12.71 -11.55
C ARG A 74 3.62 13.08 -12.73
N PRO A 75 4.79 13.69 -12.49
CA PRO A 75 5.73 13.94 -13.57
C PRO A 75 6.28 12.62 -14.13
N THR A 76 6.43 12.53 -15.45
CA THR A 76 7.05 11.40 -16.17
C THR A 76 8.31 11.86 -16.90
N TYR A 77 9.16 10.93 -17.36
CA TYR A 77 10.38 11.30 -18.08
C TYR A 77 10.10 11.94 -19.44
N ASN A 78 9.14 11.42 -20.20
CA ASN A 78 8.69 12.02 -21.45
C ASN A 78 8.19 13.45 -21.24
N MET A 79 7.36 13.66 -20.20
CA MET A 79 6.87 14.99 -19.87
C MET A 79 8.03 15.91 -19.47
N ALA A 80 8.97 15.42 -18.67
CA ALA A 80 10.14 16.21 -18.28
C ALA A 80 11.01 16.59 -19.47
N ALA A 81 11.22 15.65 -20.41
CA ALA A 81 11.94 15.92 -21.65
C ALA A 81 11.24 16.99 -22.49
N ASN A 82 9.93 16.86 -22.69
CA ASN A 82 9.14 17.84 -23.45
C ASN A 82 9.13 19.23 -22.78
N LEU A 83 9.02 19.32 -21.45
CA LEU A 83 9.09 20.58 -20.72
C LEU A 83 10.46 21.26 -20.86
N ILE A 84 11.56 20.50 -20.77
CA ILE A 84 12.91 21.03 -20.99
C ILE A 84 13.08 21.51 -22.42
N GLN A 85 12.50 20.80 -23.40
CA GLN A 85 12.61 21.15 -24.81
C GLN A 85 11.92 22.48 -25.15
N THR A 86 10.77 22.78 -24.54
CA THR A 86 9.94 23.92 -24.94
C THR A 86 9.99 25.09 -23.98
N HIS A 87 10.43 24.90 -22.73
CA HIS A 87 10.31 25.89 -21.66
C HIS A 87 11.61 26.10 -20.90
N SER A 88 11.81 27.31 -20.41
CA SER A 88 12.86 27.59 -19.43
C SER A 88 12.58 26.86 -18.12
N ARG A 89 13.61 26.71 -17.28
CA ARG A 89 13.46 26.10 -15.96
C ARG A 89 12.36 26.78 -15.14
N GLN A 90 12.37 28.10 -15.08
CA GLN A 90 11.40 28.87 -14.30
C GLN A 90 9.97 28.64 -14.80
N GLU A 91 9.76 28.64 -16.12
CA GLU A 91 8.44 28.37 -16.72
C GLU A 91 7.95 26.95 -16.45
N ALA A 92 8.82 25.93 -16.58
CA ALA A 92 8.47 24.54 -16.28
C ALA A 92 8.02 24.39 -14.81
N HIS A 93 8.75 24.98 -13.86
CA HIS A 93 8.34 25.00 -12.45
C HIS A 93 7.02 25.74 -12.24
N HIS A 94 6.82 26.87 -12.92
CA HIS A 94 5.57 27.63 -12.82
C HIS A 94 4.37 26.78 -13.28
N LEU A 95 4.47 26.09 -14.42
CA LEU A 95 3.42 25.21 -14.92
C LEU A 95 3.09 24.06 -13.97
N LEU A 96 4.11 23.42 -13.39
CA LEU A 96 3.91 22.35 -12.42
C LEU A 96 3.23 22.85 -11.13
N ASN A 97 3.52 24.09 -10.72
CA ASN A 97 2.89 24.72 -9.57
C ASN A 97 1.41 25.03 -9.78
N LEU A 98 0.98 25.20 -11.04
CA LEU A 98 -0.43 25.37 -11.40
C LEU A 98 -1.21 24.04 -11.45
N SER A 99 -0.54 22.90 -11.27
CA SER A 99 -1.19 21.58 -11.33
C SER A 99 -2.21 21.38 -10.21
N PHE A 100 -3.27 20.62 -10.50
CA PHE A 100 -4.28 20.27 -9.50
C PHE A 100 -3.69 19.47 -8.32
N ALA A 101 -2.64 18.67 -8.57
CA ALA A 101 -1.91 17.99 -7.50
C ALA A 101 -1.29 18.99 -6.53
N GLN A 102 -0.62 20.03 -7.04
CA GLN A 102 -0.01 21.06 -6.20
C GLN A 102 -1.05 21.88 -5.44
N PHE A 103 -2.17 22.24 -6.10
CA PHE A 103 -3.29 22.93 -5.44
C PHE A 103 -3.86 22.14 -4.25
N GLN A 104 -4.08 20.83 -4.42
CA GLN A 104 -4.59 19.97 -3.36
C GLN A 104 -3.60 19.81 -2.21
N SER A 105 -2.33 19.57 -2.51
CA SER A 105 -1.27 19.48 -1.49
C SER A 105 -1.17 20.79 -0.70
N GLY A 106 -1.21 21.95 -1.36
CA GLY A 106 -1.18 23.25 -0.70
C GLY A 106 -2.36 23.45 0.26
N ARG A 107 -3.59 23.14 -0.19
CA ARG A 107 -4.79 23.23 0.66
C ARG A 107 -4.74 22.26 1.85
N ASP A 108 -4.32 21.02 1.61
CA ASP A 108 -4.24 19.99 2.65
C ASP A 108 -3.17 20.37 3.70
N VAL A 109 -2.04 20.97 3.29
CA VAL A 109 -1.03 21.50 4.22
C VAL A 109 -1.60 22.62 5.09
N VAL A 110 -2.33 23.57 4.52
CA VAL A 110 -2.96 24.67 5.28
C VAL A 110 -3.97 24.12 6.30
N GLU A 111 -4.80 23.14 5.91
CA GLU A 111 -5.76 22.52 6.83
C GLU A 111 -5.05 21.75 7.96
N LEU A 112 -3.99 21.01 7.62
CA LEU A 112 -3.18 20.29 8.60
C LEU A 112 -2.48 21.25 9.57
N GLN A 113 -1.91 22.36 9.09
CA GLN A 113 -1.29 23.39 9.93
C GLN A 113 -2.30 23.99 10.90
N ALA A 114 -3.49 24.38 10.42
CA ALA A 114 -4.55 24.88 11.28
C ALA A 114 -4.97 23.86 12.37
N ARG A 115 -5.01 22.57 12.01
CA ARG A 115 -5.31 21.48 12.95
C ARG A 115 -4.20 21.27 13.97
N ILE A 116 -2.93 21.32 13.56
CA ILE A 116 -1.75 21.27 14.43
C ILE A 116 -1.79 22.44 15.42
N THR A 117 -2.01 23.67 14.95
CA THR A 117 -2.11 24.84 15.84
C THR A 117 -3.25 24.67 16.86
N ARG A 118 -4.41 24.16 16.45
CA ARG A 118 -5.53 23.92 17.37
C ARG A 118 -5.22 22.83 18.41
N ARG A 119 -4.62 21.70 17.97
CA ARG A 119 -4.25 20.60 18.86
C ARG A 119 -3.10 20.98 19.80
N SER A 120 -2.13 21.74 19.32
CA SER A 120 -1.01 22.27 20.10
C SER A 120 -1.49 23.17 21.25
N LYS A 121 -2.45 24.07 21.00
CA LYS A 121 -3.07 24.86 22.08
C LYS A 121 -3.75 24.01 23.16
N GLU A 122 -4.43 22.93 22.76
CA GLU A 122 -5.06 22.01 23.72
C GLU A 122 -4.01 21.22 24.50
N ARG A 123 -2.94 20.79 23.84
CA ARG A 123 -1.78 20.17 24.48
C ARG A 123 -1.17 21.09 25.52
N ASP A 124 -0.92 22.35 25.19
CA ASP A 124 -0.36 23.35 26.10
C ASP A 124 -1.26 23.53 27.33
N ARG A 125 -2.58 23.63 27.13
CA ARG A 125 -3.56 23.72 28.22
C ARG A 125 -3.51 22.49 29.14
N LEU A 126 -3.38 21.28 28.58
CA LEU A 126 -3.26 20.05 29.37
C LEU A 126 -1.91 19.97 30.10
N ARG A 127 -0.82 20.44 29.49
CA ARG A 127 0.49 20.55 30.16
C ARG A 127 0.46 21.53 31.33
N GLU A 128 -0.22 22.67 31.19
CA GLU A 128 -0.41 23.60 32.32
C GLU A 128 -1.23 22.97 33.45
N GLN A 129 -2.31 22.22 33.12
CA GLN A 129 -3.08 21.46 34.12
C GLN A 129 -2.29 20.32 34.77
N ALA A 130 -1.27 19.83 34.08
CA ALA A 130 -0.39 18.78 34.56
C ALA A 130 0.76 19.31 35.43
N LYS A 131 0.93 20.62 35.63
CA LYS A 131 1.96 21.16 36.53
C LYS A 131 1.56 20.97 37.99
N SER A 132 2.48 20.48 38.81
CA SER A 132 2.32 20.43 40.26
C SER A 132 3.10 21.56 40.93
N PRO A 133 2.52 22.29 41.90
CA PRO A 133 3.26 23.16 42.81
C PRO A 133 4.28 22.40 43.66
N PHE A 134 4.13 21.07 43.77
CA PHE A 134 4.97 20.21 44.58
C PHE A 134 6.16 19.63 43.81
N GLY A 135 6.46 20.09 42.59
CA GLY A 135 7.64 19.66 41.81
C GLY A 135 7.30 19.18 40.40
N ASP A 136 8.30 18.65 39.68
CA ASP A 136 8.12 18.20 38.30
C ASP A 136 7.34 16.88 38.24
N ILE A 137 6.17 16.91 37.59
CA ILE A 137 5.33 15.73 37.39
C ILE A 137 5.96 14.75 36.40
N ASP A 138 6.73 15.20 35.41
CA ASP A 138 7.37 14.30 34.46
C ASP A 138 8.56 13.58 35.10
N GLU A 139 9.29 14.22 36.02
CA GLU A 139 10.30 13.57 36.87
C GLU A 139 9.67 12.51 37.79
N TYR A 140 8.55 12.85 38.46
CA TYR A 140 7.76 11.91 39.24
C TYR A 140 7.30 10.73 38.39
N ARG A 141 6.78 10.99 37.19
CA ARG A 141 6.34 9.93 36.27
C ARG A 141 7.49 9.06 35.82
N ASN A 142 8.66 9.61 35.50
CA ASN A 142 9.81 8.82 35.10
C ASN A 142 10.42 8.01 36.26
N ALA A 143 10.34 8.53 37.49
CA ALA A 143 10.82 7.86 38.70
C ALA A 143 9.86 6.77 39.21
N PHE A 144 8.54 6.94 39.02
CA PHE A 144 7.49 6.02 39.47
C PHE A 144 6.88 5.15 38.36
N GLU A 145 7.10 5.48 37.07
CA GLU A 145 7.02 4.50 35.99
C GLU A 145 8.19 3.54 36.19
N ILE A 146 7.96 2.50 36.98
CA ILE A 146 8.74 1.27 36.88
C ILE A 146 8.57 0.84 35.41
N ARG A 147 9.53 1.17 34.55
CA ARG A 147 9.73 0.43 33.31
C ARG A 147 10.36 -0.90 33.75
N PRO A 148 9.61 -2.01 33.86
CA PRO A 148 10.28 -3.29 33.80
C PRO A 148 11.10 -3.29 32.51
N ASP A 149 12.34 -3.75 32.60
CA ASP A 149 13.20 -3.90 31.43
C ASP A 149 12.39 -4.65 30.35
N ALA A 150 12.25 -4.07 29.15
CA ALA A 150 11.40 -4.65 28.10
C ALA A 150 11.79 -6.11 27.83
N ARG A 151 13.07 -6.44 28.06
CA ARG A 151 13.61 -7.80 28.04
C ARG A 151 12.95 -8.72 29.06
N GLN A 152 12.70 -8.29 30.29
CA GLN A 152 12.05 -9.11 31.33
C GLN A 152 10.59 -9.41 31.00
N ILE A 153 9.87 -8.48 30.36
CA ILE A 153 8.50 -8.76 29.88
C ILE A 153 8.54 -9.78 28.73
N ILE A 154 9.45 -9.59 27.78
CA ILE A 154 9.63 -10.50 26.64
C ILE A 154 9.98 -11.91 27.14
N ASP A 155 10.97 -12.03 28.01
CA ASP A 155 11.40 -13.30 28.61
C ASP A 155 10.26 -13.98 29.39
N ALA A 156 9.48 -13.20 30.14
CA ALA A 156 8.32 -13.72 30.86
C ALA A 156 7.22 -14.22 29.90
N ILE A 157 6.93 -13.47 28.83
CA ILE A 157 5.96 -13.87 27.80
C ILE A 157 6.42 -15.13 27.07
N ASP A 158 7.71 -15.23 26.73
CA ASP A 158 8.29 -16.38 26.04
C ASP A 158 8.29 -17.64 26.91
N SER A 159 8.32 -17.48 28.24
CA SER A 159 8.23 -18.60 29.18
C SER A 159 6.83 -19.20 29.33
N LEU A 160 5.77 -18.48 28.90
CA LEU A 160 4.39 -18.91 29.06
C LEU A 160 3.98 -19.96 28.02
N LYS A 161 3.29 -21.00 28.48
CA LYS A 161 2.82 -22.10 27.62
C LYS A 161 1.29 -22.15 27.56
N PRO A 162 0.71 -22.73 26.50
CA PRO A 162 -0.72 -23.04 26.47
C PRO A 162 -1.15 -23.82 27.73
N GLY A 163 -2.25 -23.39 28.35
CA GLY A 163 -2.74 -23.88 29.62
C GLY A 163 -2.30 -23.04 30.83
N ASP A 164 -1.31 -22.16 30.71
CA ASP A 164 -0.87 -21.33 31.83
C ASP A 164 -1.88 -20.23 32.17
N LEU A 165 -2.09 -20.02 33.47
CA LEU A 165 -3.01 -19.02 34.01
C LEU A 165 -2.22 -17.76 34.40
N ILE A 166 -2.63 -16.60 33.89
CA ILE A 166 -2.03 -15.30 34.22
C ILE A 166 -3.11 -14.29 34.63
N LEU A 167 -2.68 -13.19 35.26
CA LEU A 167 -3.52 -12.03 35.50
C LEU A 167 -3.29 -11.02 34.39
N VAL A 168 -4.38 -10.53 33.79
CA VAL A 168 -4.34 -9.52 32.73
C VAL A 168 -5.01 -8.24 33.24
N PRO A 169 -4.34 -7.09 33.14
CA PRO A 169 -4.95 -5.81 33.45
C PRO A 169 -5.96 -5.44 32.36
N LYS A 170 -7.25 -5.34 32.72
CA LYS A 170 -8.29 -4.81 31.82
C LYS A 170 -9.08 -3.72 32.52
N SER A 171 -9.00 -2.48 32.00
CA SER A 171 -9.79 -1.34 32.49
C SER A 171 -9.67 -1.11 34.01
N GLY A 172 -8.46 -1.23 34.56
CA GLY A 172 -8.18 -1.01 35.99
C GLY A 172 -8.59 -2.14 36.92
N ARG A 173 -9.00 -3.31 36.42
CA ARG A 173 -9.22 -4.54 37.20
C ARG A 173 -8.37 -5.69 36.66
N GLU A 174 -7.71 -6.41 37.56
CA GLU A 174 -6.98 -7.63 37.22
C GLU A 174 -7.95 -8.79 36.98
N THR A 175 -7.87 -9.41 35.80
CA THR A 175 -8.74 -10.52 35.43
C THR A 175 -7.93 -11.77 35.12
N LYS A 176 -8.39 -12.92 35.62
CA LYS A 176 -7.75 -14.22 35.33
C LYS A 176 -8.01 -14.63 33.89
N ALA A 177 -6.95 -15.00 33.19
CA ALA A 177 -7.02 -15.53 31.83
C ALA A 177 -6.04 -16.70 31.65
N ALA A 178 -6.45 -17.70 30.86
CA ALA A 178 -5.57 -18.79 30.48
C ALA A 178 -5.02 -18.59 29.07
N VAL A 179 -3.74 -18.89 28.88
CA VAL A 179 -3.09 -18.91 27.57
C VAL A 179 -3.62 -20.09 26.78
N ILE A 180 -4.14 -19.85 25.58
CA ILE A 180 -4.63 -20.90 24.69
C ILE A 180 -3.69 -21.13 23.50
N ALA A 181 -2.91 -20.12 23.10
CA ALA A 181 -1.91 -20.23 22.05
C ALA A 181 -0.81 -19.17 22.20
N THR A 182 0.40 -19.52 21.78
CA THR A 182 1.56 -18.62 21.66
C THR A 182 2.07 -18.65 20.23
N ALA A 183 2.39 -17.49 19.64
CA ALA A 183 2.88 -17.39 18.27
C ALA A 183 4.05 -16.40 18.17
N GLN A 184 5.21 -16.88 17.69
CA GLN A 184 6.38 -16.05 17.41
C GLN A 184 6.16 -15.23 16.14
N ARG A 185 6.43 -13.91 16.20
CA ARG A 185 6.34 -12.99 15.06
C ARG A 185 7.56 -12.07 15.02
N VAL A 186 7.77 -11.38 13.89
CA VAL A 186 8.87 -10.41 13.70
C VAL A 186 8.87 -9.29 14.78
N ASN A 187 7.70 -8.95 15.31
CA ASN A 187 7.52 -7.94 16.37
C ASN A 187 7.39 -8.54 17.78
N GLY A 188 7.82 -9.79 17.99
CA GLY A 188 7.77 -10.50 19.28
C GLY A 188 6.62 -11.49 19.43
N THR A 189 6.57 -12.17 20.59
CA THR A 189 5.61 -13.24 20.89
C THR A 189 4.21 -12.70 21.13
N LYS A 190 3.24 -13.25 20.40
CA LYS A 190 1.81 -12.97 20.54
C LYS A 190 1.13 -14.04 21.37
N LEU A 191 0.50 -13.63 22.47
CA LEU A 191 -0.31 -14.49 23.33
C LEU A 191 -1.78 -14.39 22.94
N THR A 192 -2.45 -15.53 22.82
CA THR A 192 -3.91 -15.60 22.75
C THR A 192 -4.44 -16.18 24.05
N LEU A 193 -5.35 -15.47 24.71
CA LEU A 193 -5.82 -15.77 26.05
C LEU A 193 -7.34 -15.83 26.09
N VAL A 194 -7.90 -16.64 26.99
CA VAL A 194 -9.34 -16.68 27.31
C VAL A 194 -9.53 -16.29 28.77
N ALA A 195 -10.25 -15.20 28.99
CA ALA A 195 -10.63 -14.74 30.33
C ALA A 195 -11.83 -15.53 30.88
N GLY A 196 -11.97 -15.56 32.21
CA GLY A 196 -13.15 -16.15 32.87
C GLY A 196 -14.49 -15.52 32.43
N THR A 197 -14.46 -14.30 31.90
CA THR A 197 -15.62 -13.60 31.31
C THR A 197 -15.96 -14.07 29.88
N LYS A 198 -15.28 -15.10 29.37
CA LYS A 198 -15.35 -15.59 27.96
C LYS A 198 -14.77 -14.63 26.92
N ALA A 199 -14.13 -13.54 27.35
CA ALA A 199 -13.43 -12.65 26.43
C ALA A 199 -12.15 -13.32 25.91
N VAL A 200 -11.97 -13.32 24.59
CA VAL A 200 -10.71 -13.70 23.95
C VAL A 200 -9.84 -12.45 23.84
N LEU A 201 -8.62 -12.51 24.36
CA LEU A 201 -7.66 -11.42 24.37
C LEU A 201 -6.45 -11.82 23.54
N GLN A 202 -5.94 -10.87 22.76
CA GLN A 202 -4.70 -11.03 22.02
C GLN A 202 -3.74 -9.96 22.51
N LEU A 203 -2.67 -10.39 23.18
CA LEU A 203 -1.73 -9.49 23.84
C LEU A 203 -0.31 -9.75 23.36
N GLN A 204 0.51 -8.70 23.38
CA GLN A 204 1.94 -8.70 23.08
C GLN A 204 2.69 -7.99 24.21
N ALA A 205 4.03 -7.95 24.14
CA ALA A 205 4.86 -7.32 25.17
C ALA A 205 4.46 -5.86 25.48
N GLY A 206 4.00 -5.09 24.49
CA GLY A 206 3.54 -3.72 24.69
C GLY A 206 2.21 -3.56 25.42
N ASP A 207 1.46 -4.65 25.66
CA ASP A 207 0.17 -4.63 26.36
C ASP A 207 0.31 -4.91 27.88
N PHE A 208 1.52 -5.17 28.37
CA PHE A 208 1.80 -5.46 29.76
C PHE A 208 2.61 -4.33 30.42
N ASP A 209 2.09 -3.77 31.52
CA ASP A 209 2.80 -2.79 32.33
C ASP A 209 3.83 -3.45 33.29
N THR A 210 3.67 -4.76 33.56
CA THR A 210 4.54 -5.57 34.42
C THR A 210 4.72 -6.98 33.85
N PRO A 211 5.88 -7.65 34.05
CA PRO A 211 6.09 -9.02 33.55
C PRO A 211 4.99 -9.98 34.02
N PRO A 212 4.30 -10.70 33.12
CA PRO A 212 3.22 -11.59 33.51
C PRO A 212 3.74 -12.78 34.33
N VAL A 213 3.17 -12.98 35.51
CA VAL A 213 3.53 -14.10 36.40
C VAL A 213 2.52 -15.24 36.26
N LYS A 214 3.02 -16.46 36.07
CA LYS A 214 2.22 -17.69 36.04
C LYS A 214 1.60 -17.96 37.42
N GLN A 215 0.27 -17.91 37.49
CA GLN A 215 -0.54 -18.14 38.69
C GLN A 215 -1.01 -19.60 38.86
N GLY A 216 -0.88 -20.40 37.80
CA GLY A 216 -1.32 -21.80 37.78
C GLY A 216 -1.31 -22.38 36.37
N HIS A 217 -1.85 -23.58 36.23
CA HIS A 217 -1.99 -24.27 34.96
C HIS A 217 -3.36 -24.96 34.89
N ILE A 218 -4.00 -24.91 33.73
CA ILE A 218 -5.21 -25.66 33.40
C ILE A 218 -4.93 -26.55 32.20
N VAL A 219 -5.44 -27.78 32.26
CA VAL A 219 -5.42 -28.66 31.09
C VAL A 219 -6.42 -28.10 30.08
N LEU A 220 -5.98 -27.87 28.85
CA LEU A 220 -6.85 -27.45 27.76
C LEU A 220 -7.62 -28.67 27.22
N PRO A 221 -8.88 -28.52 26.79
CA PRO A 221 -9.61 -29.61 26.15
C PRO A 221 -8.94 -30.05 24.83
N ASP A 222 -8.55 -31.33 24.74
CA ASP A 222 -8.08 -31.92 23.49
C ASP A 222 -9.28 -32.24 22.60
N SER A 223 -9.40 -31.56 21.44
CA SER A 223 -10.31 -31.84 20.29
C SER A 223 -11.19 -30.68 19.78
N LEU A 224 -11.05 -29.46 20.30
CA LEU A 224 -11.84 -28.32 19.81
C LEU A 224 -10.94 -27.24 19.18
N ALA A 225 -11.32 -26.73 18.01
CA ALA A 225 -10.67 -25.56 17.43
C ALA A 225 -10.68 -24.40 18.43
N PHE A 226 -9.52 -23.75 18.61
CA PHE A 226 -9.28 -22.70 19.62
C PHE A 226 -10.24 -21.48 19.50
N THR A 227 -10.92 -21.34 18.35
CA THR A 227 -11.90 -20.28 18.05
C THR A 227 -13.36 -20.70 18.30
N SER A 228 -13.62 -21.97 18.64
CA SER A 228 -15.00 -22.45 18.78
C SER A 228 -15.68 -21.92 20.06
N PRO A 229 -16.96 -21.49 20.00
CA PRO A 229 -17.68 -20.98 21.17
C PRO A 229 -17.78 -21.99 22.33
N LYS A 230 -17.82 -23.30 22.01
CA LYS A 230 -17.83 -24.38 23.01
C LYS A 230 -16.50 -24.45 23.79
N PHE A 231 -15.37 -24.36 23.08
CA PHE A 231 -14.03 -24.33 23.68
C PHE A 231 -13.86 -23.12 24.60
N ILE A 232 -14.23 -21.92 24.13
CA ILE A 232 -14.11 -20.68 24.92
C ILE A 232 -14.94 -20.77 26.21
N LYS A 233 -16.17 -21.29 26.13
CA LYS A 233 -17.05 -21.47 27.30
C LYS A 233 -16.45 -22.43 28.31
N GLU A 234 -15.86 -23.53 27.86
CA GLU A 234 -15.26 -24.55 28.73
C GLU A 234 -13.97 -24.05 29.39
N VAL A 235 -13.08 -23.43 28.62
CA VAL A 235 -11.85 -22.81 29.13
C VAL A 235 -12.17 -21.70 30.15
N ALA A 236 -13.16 -20.83 29.86
CA ALA A 236 -13.58 -19.79 30.79
C ALA A 236 -14.10 -20.37 32.13
N LEU A 237 -14.87 -21.47 32.09
CA LEU A 237 -15.32 -22.16 33.30
C LEU A 237 -14.16 -22.75 34.11
N ARG A 238 -13.16 -23.34 33.44
CA ARG A 238 -11.95 -23.87 34.10
C ARG A 238 -11.14 -22.72 34.75
N VAL A 239 -10.97 -21.60 34.05
CA VAL A 239 -10.31 -20.37 34.56
C VAL A 239 -11.00 -19.82 35.81
N MET A 240 -12.33 -19.81 35.85
CA MET A 240 -13.09 -19.34 37.02
C MET A 240 -12.91 -20.27 38.24
N ARG A 241 -12.89 -21.59 38.01
CA ARG A 241 -12.82 -22.61 39.07
C ARG A 241 -11.42 -22.76 39.68
N THR A 242 -10.37 -22.50 38.92
CA THR A 242 -9.00 -22.60 39.42
C THR A 242 -8.69 -21.49 40.43
N LYS A 243 -8.33 -21.89 41.65
CA LYS A 243 -7.80 -20.99 42.68
C LYS A 243 -6.33 -20.67 42.36
N PRO A 244 -5.91 -19.39 42.41
CA PRO A 244 -4.53 -19.04 42.17
C PRO A 244 -3.63 -19.67 43.23
N ASN A 245 -2.44 -20.12 42.83
CA ASN A 245 -1.51 -20.71 43.76
C ASN A 245 -0.94 -19.62 44.68
N LYS A 246 -1.23 -19.69 45.98
CA LYS A 246 -0.75 -18.69 46.97
C LYS A 246 0.77 -18.73 47.22
N LEU A 247 1.48 -19.67 46.60
CA LEU A 247 2.91 -19.94 46.83
C LEU A 247 3.89 -18.99 46.12
N HIS A 248 3.42 -18.09 45.25
CA HIS A 248 4.26 -17.02 44.65
C HIS A 248 3.76 -15.60 44.92
N ALA A 249 2.89 -15.40 45.92
CA ALA A 249 2.59 -14.08 46.47
C ALA A 249 3.68 -13.56 47.43
N LYS A 250 4.89 -14.13 47.39
CA LYS A 250 6.09 -13.39 47.79
C LYS A 250 6.54 -12.66 46.54
N SER A 251 6.11 -11.41 46.44
CA SER A 251 6.89 -10.38 45.78
C SER A 251 8.36 -10.64 46.10
N SER A 252 9.18 -10.92 45.07
CA SER A 252 10.63 -10.75 45.18
C SER A 252 10.88 -9.42 45.91
N PRO A 253 11.85 -9.35 46.83
CA PRO A 253 12.04 -8.17 47.64
C PRO A 253 12.14 -6.99 46.69
N SER A 254 11.19 -6.07 46.81
CA SER A 254 11.33 -4.75 46.23
C SER A 254 12.72 -4.28 46.61
N LYS A 255 13.63 -4.22 45.64
CA LYS A 255 14.92 -3.54 45.82
C LYS A 255 14.57 -2.22 46.46
N ASN A 256 15.01 -2.06 47.70
CA ASN A 256 14.76 -0.94 48.60
C ASN A 256 13.96 0.19 47.96
N PHE A 257 12.65 0.22 48.24
CA PHE A 257 11.91 1.47 48.37
C PHE A 257 12.58 2.27 49.49
N THR A 258 13.78 2.80 49.24
CA THR A 258 14.10 4.10 49.78
C THR A 258 13.01 4.99 49.22
N GLU A 259 12.19 5.54 50.10
CA GLU A 259 11.37 6.70 49.83
C GLU A 259 12.21 7.71 49.04
N LEU A 260 12.14 7.65 47.72
CA LEU A 260 12.20 8.86 46.93
C LEU A 260 10.87 9.52 47.26
N SER A 261 10.88 10.24 48.38
CA SER A 261 9.88 11.19 48.83
C SER A 261 9.83 12.31 47.81
N HIS A 262 9.41 11.96 46.59
CA HIS A 262 9.23 12.90 45.54
C HIS A 262 8.09 13.79 45.99
N THR A 263 8.37 15.08 46.10
CA THR A 263 7.49 16.08 46.70
C THR A 263 6.10 16.09 46.04
N VAL A 264 6.04 15.79 44.74
CA VAL A 264 4.82 15.56 43.94
C VAL A 264 3.90 14.44 44.45
N SER A 265 4.41 13.44 45.18
CA SER A 265 3.58 12.36 45.78
C SER A 265 2.58 12.88 46.82
N GLN A 266 2.84 14.05 47.41
CA GLN A 266 2.00 14.69 48.41
C GLN A 266 0.92 15.59 47.80
N ASP A 267 0.83 15.65 46.47
CA ASP A 267 -0.12 16.49 45.75
C ASP A 267 -1.57 15.96 45.85
N PRO A 268 -2.52 16.72 46.43
CA PRO A 268 -3.91 16.30 46.58
C PRO A 268 -4.63 16.05 45.24
N GLU A 269 -4.18 16.69 44.16
CA GLU A 269 -4.76 16.54 42.82
C GLU A 269 -3.91 15.65 41.89
N LEU A 270 -2.93 14.91 42.43
CA LEU A 270 -1.96 14.12 41.67
C LEU A 270 -2.60 13.28 40.56
N ARG A 271 -3.69 12.56 40.87
CA ARG A 271 -4.39 11.71 39.91
C ARG A 271 -4.93 12.50 38.71
N ARG A 272 -5.49 13.69 38.94
CA ARG A 272 -6.03 14.55 37.88
C ARG A 272 -4.90 15.10 37.00
N ARG A 273 -3.78 15.50 37.62
CA ARG A 273 -2.61 16.04 36.91
C ARG A 273 -1.89 14.96 36.10
N LEU A 274 -1.80 13.74 36.61
CA LEU A 274 -1.30 12.57 35.86
C LEU A 274 -2.19 12.23 34.65
N ILE A 275 -3.52 12.31 34.79
CA ILE A 275 -4.44 12.14 33.65
C ILE A 275 -4.24 13.24 32.60
N ALA A 276 -4.05 14.48 33.04
CA ALA A 276 -3.75 15.61 32.15
C ALA A 276 -2.41 15.42 31.42
N ALA A 277 -1.36 15.00 32.13
CA ALA A 277 -0.04 14.71 31.57
C ALA A 277 -0.10 13.60 30.51
N LYS A 278 -0.75 12.47 30.83
CA LYS A 278 -0.94 11.35 29.89
C LYS A 278 -1.79 11.74 28.66
N SER A 279 -2.78 12.63 28.86
CA SER A 279 -3.59 13.15 27.75
C SER A 279 -2.78 14.10 26.85
N ALA A 280 -1.88 14.90 27.43
CA ALA A 280 -0.96 15.74 26.69
C ALA A 280 0.03 14.92 25.84
N ASP A 281 0.63 13.86 26.40
CA ASP A 281 1.55 12.98 25.66
C ASP A 281 0.90 12.30 24.45
N ARG A 282 -0.39 11.94 24.58
CA ARG A 282 -1.17 11.41 23.47
C ARG A 282 -1.29 12.45 22.36
N ILE A 283 -1.58 13.71 22.70
CA ILE A 283 -1.66 14.78 21.70
C ILE A 283 -0.28 15.07 21.12
N ASP A 284 0.81 15.06 21.91
CA ASP A 284 2.18 15.21 21.42
C ASP A 284 2.52 14.13 20.37
N SER A 285 2.13 12.88 20.63
CA SER A 285 2.29 11.78 19.67
C SER A 285 1.49 12.00 18.38
N GLU A 286 0.24 12.47 18.50
CA GLU A 286 -0.60 12.80 17.34
C GLU A 286 -0.03 14.00 16.54
N LEU A 287 0.51 15.01 17.21
CA LEU A 287 1.15 16.17 16.60
C LEU A 287 2.40 15.75 15.83
N ALA A 288 3.27 14.93 16.41
CA ALA A 288 4.45 14.40 15.73
C ALA A 288 4.09 13.66 14.43
N ILE A 289 3.01 12.88 14.43
CA ILE A 289 2.49 12.20 13.23
C ILE A 289 1.99 13.22 12.19
N MET A 290 1.24 14.25 12.62
CA MET A 290 0.71 15.29 11.70
C MET A 290 1.84 16.14 11.11
N GLU A 291 2.85 16.51 11.90
CA GLU A 291 4.03 17.26 11.47
C GLU A 291 4.87 16.45 10.48
N ALA A 292 5.13 15.17 10.77
CA ALA A 292 5.80 14.27 9.84
C ALA A 292 5.03 14.14 8.50
N ARG A 293 3.69 14.14 8.55
CA ARG A 293 2.84 14.10 7.35
C ARG A 293 2.95 15.39 6.53
N ILE A 294 3.02 16.56 7.15
CA ILE A 294 3.27 17.82 6.44
C ILE A 294 4.63 17.74 5.76
N ASN A 295 5.69 17.37 6.48
CA ASN A 295 7.03 17.28 5.91
C ASN A 295 7.08 16.30 4.72
N LYS A 296 6.34 15.19 4.77
CA LYS A 296 6.20 14.26 3.64
C LYS A 296 5.34 14.84 2.50
N SER A 297 4.29 15.60 2.81
CA SER A 297 3.42 16.26 1.83
C SER A 297 4.07 17.48 1.16
N VAL A 298 5.18 17.97 1.73
CA VAL A 298 6.00 19.06 1.16
C VAL A 298 6.89 18.58 0.01
N GLN A 299 6.95 17.27 -0.29
CA GLN A 299 7.44 16.80 -1.60
C GLN A 299 6.47 17.26 -2.70
N SER A 300 6.72 18.48 -3.17
CA SER A 300 5.95 19.12 -4.22
C SER A 300 6.12 18.36 -5.53
N VAL A 301 5.14 18.54 -6.43
CA VAL A 301 5.24 18.05 -7.81
C VAL A 301 6.55 18.52 -8.45
N SER A 302 7.00 19.75 -8.13
CA SER A 302 8.27 20.30 -8.57
C SER A 302 9.49 19.58 -8.01
N ALA A 303 9.48 19.15 -6.74
CA ALA A 303 10.61 18.41 -6.17
C ALA A 303 10.82 17.06 -6.88
N LYS A 304 9.74 16.32 -7.14
CA LYS A 304 9.80 15.07 -7.92
C LYS A 304 10.27 15.29 -9.35
N PHE A 305 9.85 16.41 -9.93
CA PHE A 305 10.33 16.80 -11.25
C PHE A 305 11.84 17.13 -11.24
N ASP A 306 12.34 17.84 -10.23
CA ASP A 306 13.79 18.06 -10.08
C ASP A 306 14.55 16.73 -9.91
N GLU A 307 14.04 15.79 -9.11
CA GLU A 307 14.60 14.45 -8.94
C GLU A 307 14.68 13.69 -10.28
N LEU A 308 13.62 13.74 -11.10
CA LEU A 308 13.60 13.17 -12.45
C LEU A 308 14.66 13.82 -13.35
N VAL A 309 14.73 15.16 -13.37
CA VAL A 309 15.71 15.88 -14.19
C VAL A 309 17.14 15.57 -13.75
N GLN A 310 17.41 15.45 -12.45
CA GLN A 310 18.71 15.05 -11.94
C GLN A 310 19.09 13.62 -12.38
N LEU A 311 18.15 12.67 -12.32
CA LEU A 311 18.39 11.32 -12.81
C LEU A 311 18.66 11.32 -14.32
N MET A 312 17.87 12.07 -15.10
CA MET A 312 18.09 12.25 -16.54
C MET A 312 19.45 12.88 -16.86
N GLN A 313 19.93 13.83 -16.04
CA GLN A 313 21.26 14.42 -16.19
C GLN A 313 22.36 13.38 -15.94
N ARG A 314 22.28 12.61 -14.85
CA ARG A 314 23.26 11.54 -14.55
C ARG A 314 23.30 10.46 -15.64
N ARG A 315 22.16 10.22 -16.29
CA ARG A 315 22.02 9.25 -17.38
C ARG A 315 22.28 9.83 -18.78
N GLY A 316 22.66 11.11 -18.89
CA GLY A 316 23.09 11.70 -20.16
C GLY A 316 21.96 12.17 -21.09
N TYR A 317 20.70 12.19 -20.62
CA TYR A 317 19.55 12.67 -21.40
C TYR A 317 19.43 14.21 -21.40
N VAL A 318 19.98 14.86 -20.37
CA VAL A 318 19.89 16.32 -20.17
C VAL A 318 21.25 16.88 -19.81
N SER A 319 21.62 18.01 -20.43
CA SER A 319 22.80 18.79 -20.05
C SER A 319 22.47 20.28 -20.05
N ALA A 320 22.82 20.99 -18.97
CA ALA A 320 22.61 22.44 -18.84
C ALA A 320 21.19 22.92 -19.22
N TRP A 321 20.15 22.20 -18.80
CA TRP A 321 18.74 22.47 -19.15
C TRP A 321 18.45 22.39 -20.67
N ASN A 322 19.14 21.50 -21.36
CA ASN A 322 18.86 21.20 -22.76
C ASN A 322 18.88 19.69 -22.98
N LEU A 323 18.07 19.21 -23.93
CA LEU A 323 18.06 17.79 -24.28
C LEU A 323 19.29 17.42 -25.11
N THR A 324 19.92 16.30 -24.74
CA THR A 324 20.88 15.61 -25.63
C THR A 324 20.12 14.89 -26.75
N ASP A 325 20.83 14.26 -27.68
CA ASP A 325 20.18 13.46 -28.74
C ASP A 325 19.38 12.29 -28.15
N GLN A 326 19.90 11.64 -27.10
CA GLN A 326 19.15 10.63 -26.33
C GLN A 326 17.90 11.24 -25.67
N GLY A 327 18.02 12.45 -25.10
CA GLY A 327 16.90 13.23 -24.56
C GLY A 327 15.79 13.47 -25.58
N ARG A 328 16.16 13.78 -26.83
CA ARG A 328 15.20 14.02 -27.92
C ARG A 328 14.50 12.74 -28.37
N THR A 329 15.20 11.61 -28.37
CA THR A 329 14.60 10.28 -28.61
C THR A 329 13.57 9.95 -27.53
N LEU A 330 13.93 10.12 -26.26
CA LEU A 330 13.03 9.91 -25.12
C LEU A 330 11.77 10.78 -25.18
N ALA A 331 11.89 12.05 -25.59
CA ALA A 331 10.75 12.96 -25.73
C ALA A 331 9.69 12.49 -26.75
N ARG A 332 10.05 11.56 -27.64
CA ARG A 332 9.18 10.97 -28.67
C ARG A 332 8.59 9.61 -28.30
N ILE A 333 8.96 9.07 -27.13
CA ILE A 333 8.44 7.80 -26.62
C ILE A 333 7.30 8.10 -25.63
N PHE A 334 6.07 7.80 -26.03
CA PHE A 334 4.85 7.95 -25.25
C PHE A 334 4.48 6.60 -24.64
N HIS A 335 5.14 6.26 -23.55
CA HIS A 335 4.92 5.02 -22.81
C HIS A 335 5.18 5.25 -21.32
N GLU A 336 4.56 4.45 -20.44
CA GLU A 336 4.78 4.58 -18.98
C GLU A 336 6.19 4.13 -18.54
N LEU A 337 6.81 3.28 -19.37
CA LEU A 337 8.19 2.78 -19.23
C LEU A 337 9.15 3.46 -20.22
N ASP A 338 8.87 4.72 -20.56
CA ASP A 338 9.60 5.53 -21.55
C ASP A 338 11.14 5.49 -21.37
N LEU A 339 11.65 5.65 -20.14
CA LEU A 339 13.08 5.59 -19.86
C LEU A 339 13.68 4.20 -20.15
N VAL A 340 12.99 3.12 -19.78
CA VAL A 340 13.46 1.75 -20.02
C VAL A 340 13.49 1.46 -21.53
N VAL A 341 12.47 1.91 -22.27
CA VAL A 341 12.45 1.78 -23.74
C VAL A 341 13.60 2.57 -24.37
N ALA A 342 13.85 3.80 -23.92
CA ALA A 342 14.91 4.65 -24.45
C ALA A 342 16.31 4.07 -24.19
N GLU A 343 16.55 3.51 -22.99
CA GLU A 343 17.81 2.86 -22.68
C GLU A 343 18.00 1.54 -23.43
N ALA A 344 16.94 0.73 -23.54
CA ALA A 344 17.00 -0.50 -24.33
C ALA A 344 17.31 -0.24 -25.82
N LEU A 345 16.79 0.86 -26.38
CA LEU A 345 17.14 1.34 -27.72
C LEU A 345 18.60 1.79 -27.81
N THR A 346 19.07 2.53 -26.80
CA THR A 346 20.44 3.06 -26.77
C THR A 346 21.48 1.96 -26.62
N ASP A 347 21.16 0.92 -25.83
CA ASP A 347 22.01 -0.25 -25.60
C ASP A 347 21.91 -1.29 -26.75
N GLY A 348 21.13 -1.01 -27.80
CA GLY A 348 20.95 -1.89 -28.96
C GLY A 348 20.26 -3.21 -28.64
N LEU A 349 19.47 -3.28 -27.57
CA LEU A 349 18.81 -4.54 -27.16
C LEU A 349 17.77 -5.01 -28.19
N PHE A 350 17.21 -4.08 -28.97
CA PHE A 350 16.23 -4.35 -30.02
C PHE A 350 16.84 -4.61 -31.39
N ASP A 351 18.16 -4.49 -31.53
CA ASP A 351 18.87 -4.73 -32.78
C ASP A 351 19.04 -6.24 -33.04
N ASP A 352 19.29 -6.62 -34.30
CA ASP A 352 19.44 -8.02 -34.74
C ASP A 352 18.22 -8.91 -34.41
N LEU A 353 17.03 -8.34 -34.28
CA LEU A 353 15.79 -9.07 -34.06
C LEU A 353 14.91 -9.06 -35.30
N ASN A 354 14.33 -10.21 -35.63
CA ASN A 354 13.27 -10.24 -36.64
C ASN A 354 11.96 -9.66 -36.08
N ALA A 355 10.96 -9.46 -36.95
CA ALA A 355 9.68 -8.87 -36.58
C ALA A 355 8.95 -9.61 -35.43
N ALA A 356 8.95 -10.95 -35.44
CA ALA A 356 8.28 -11.74 -34.40
C ALA A 356 9.03 -11.72 -33.07
N GLU A 357 10.36 -11.76 -33.13
CA GLU A 357 11.23 -11.64 -31.97
C GLU A 357 11.11 -10.27 -31.28
N LEU A 358 11.10 -9.20 -32.08
CA LEU A 358 10.95 -7.84 -31.58
C LEU A 358 9.56 -7.63 -30.97
N ALA A 359 8.50 -8.10 -31.62
CA ALA A 359 7.14 -8.06 -31.07
C ALA A 359 7.05 -8.80 -29.73
N SER A 360 7.59 -10.01 -29.65
CA SER A 360 7.66 -10.81 -28.43
C SER A 360 8.37 -10.09 -27.29
N LEU A 361 9.57 -9.55 -27.53
CA LEU A 361 10.33 -8.85 -26.49
C LEU A 361 9.62 -7.57 -26.02
N LEU A 362 9.03 -6.81 -26.94
CA LEU A 362 8.31 -5.58 -26.62
C LEU A 362 6.95 -5.83 -25.94
N SER A 363 6.37 -7.03 -26.07
CA SER A 363 5.16 -7.41 -25.34
C SER A 363 5.31 -7.23 -23.82
N THR A 364 6.54 -7.36 -23.32
CA THR A 364 6.86 -7.23 -21.89
C THR A 364 6.67 -5.83 -21.32
N PHE A 365 6.67 -4.82 -22.18
CA PHE A 365 6.41 -3.43 -21.82
C PHE A 365 4.92 -3.13 -21.71
N VAL A 366 4.04 -3.88 -22.37
CA VAL A 366 2.60 -3.55 -22.45
C VAL A 366 1.72 -4.52 -21.69
N TYR A 367 2.20 -5.74 -21.48
CA TYR A 367 1.47 -6.75 -20.73
C TYR A 367 1.65 -6.58 -19.22
N GLU A 368 0.59 -6.94 -18.49
CA GLU A 368 0.55 -7.02 -17.04
C GLU A 368 -0.41 -8.14 -16.63
N PHE A 369 0.09 -9.07 -15.82
CA PHE A 369 -0.77 -10.03 -15.15
C PHE A 369 -1.59 -9.36 -14.04
N ARG A 370 -2.91 -9.24 -14.24
CA ARG A 370 -3.82 -8.46 -13.37
C ARG A 370 -4.73 -9.31 -12.48
N ARG A 371 -4.38 -10.58 -12.24
CA ARG A 371 -5.14 -11.49 -11.37
C ARG A 371 -4.49 -11.57 -9.98
N ALA A 372 -5.29 -11.92 -8.98
CA ALA A 372 -4.82 -12.09 -7.60
C ALA A 372 -4.02 -13.39 -7.39
N GLU A 373 -4.05 -14.30 -8.35
CA GLU A 373 -3.32 -15.56 -8.32
C GLU A 373 -1.83 -15.35 -8.59
N VAL A 374 -1.02 -16.38 -8.32
CA VAL A 374 0.40 -16.33 -8.69
C VAL A 374 0.48 -16.36 -10.22
N PRO A 375 1.22 -15.44 -10.86
CA PRO A 375 1.36 -15.46 -12.31
C PRO A 375 1.94 -16.80 -12.77
N PRO A 376 1.43 -17.38 -13.87
CA PRO A 376 1.98 -18.61 -14.42
C PRO A 376 3.43 -18.41 -14.82
N ARG A 377 4.20 -19.51 -14.87
CA ARG A 377 5.59 -19.42 -15.34
C ARG A 377 5.59 -19.01 -16.81
N PRO A 378 6.25 -17.90 -17.17
CA PRO A 378 6.28 -17.42 -18.54
C PRO A 378 7.08 -18.36 -19.43
N ILE A 379 6.61 -18.55 -20.66
CA ILE A 379 7.35 -19.28 -21.70
C ILE A 379 8.12 -18.23 -22.50
N ILE A 380 9.45 -18.31 -22.46
CA ILE A 380 10.33 -17.38 -23.17
C ILE A 380 10.90 -18.10 -24.39
N PRO A 381 10.73 -17.57 -25.61
CA PRO A 381 11.37 -18.12 -26.80
C PRO A 381 12.88 -18.26 -26.61
N THR A 382 13.45 -19.41 -26.98
CA THR A 382 14.86 -19.74 -26.72
C THR A 382 15.82 -18.74 -27.35
N THR A 383 15.50 -18.20 -28.53
CA THR A 383 16.29 -17.16 -29.22
C THR A 383 16.34 -15.84 -28.44
N LEU A 384 15.32 -15.58 -27.60
CA LEU A 384 15.19 -14.35 -26.82
C LEU A 384 15.68 -14.46 -25.38
N ALA A 385 16.00 -15.66 -24.87
CA ALA A 385 16.33 -15.86 -23.46
C ALA A 385 17.48 -14.96 -22.97
N SER A 386 18.52 -14.77 -23.79
CA SER A 386 19.65 -13.89 -23.48
C SER A 386 19.24 -12.42 -23.46
N LYS A 387 18.58 -11.94 -24.53
CA LYS A 387 18.12 -10.55 -24.65
C LYS A 387 17.11 -10.18 -23.55
N TRP A 388 16.19 -11.08 -23.22
CA TRP A 388 15.25 -10.90 -22.12
C TRP A 388 15.97 -10.74 -20.78
N LYS A 389 16.95 -11.60 -20.48
CA LYS A 389 17.72 -11.51 -19.23
C LYS A 389 18.45 -10.16 -19.12
N THR A 390 19.04 -9.68 -20.20
CA THR A 390 19.70 -8.36 -20.24
C THR A 390 18.71 -7.22 -20.07
N LEU A 391 17.56 -7.27 -20.76
CA LEU A 391 16.50 -6.26 -20.64
C LEU A 391 15.92 -6.20 -19.22
N GLN A 392 15.67 -7.36 -18.61
CA GLN A 392 15.19 -7.43 -17.23
C GLN A 392 16.23 -6.86 -16.24
N ALA A 393 17.52 -7.14 -16.45
CA ALA A 393 18.60 -6.58 -15.64
C ALA A 393 18.69 -5.04 -15.78
N LEU A 394 18.51 -4.52 -17.00
CA LEU A 394 18.46 -3.09 -17.28
C LEU A 394 17.28 -2.42 -16.54
N SER A 395 16.06 -2.96 -16.68
CA SER A 395 14.87 -2.45 -15.97
C SER A 395 15.07 -2.46 -14.46
N ASN A 396 15.59 -3.56 -13.89
CA ASN A 396 15.85 -3.64 -12.45
C ASN A 396 16.88 -2.60 -11.98
N LYS A 397 17.93 -2.34 -12.78
CA LYS A 397 18.93 -1.32 -12.48
C LYS A 397 18.31 0.09 -12.52
N ILE A 398 17.49 0.40 -13.52
CA ILE A 398 16.77 1.68 -13.60
C ILE A 398 15.87 1.85 -12.37
N ALA A 399 15.14 0.81 -11.96
CA ALA A 399 14.27 0.86 -10.78
C ALA A 399 15.05 1.13 -9.48
N GLN A 400 16.25 0.55 -9.33
CA GLN A 400 17.14 0.82 -8.20
C GLN A 400 17.65 2.27 -8.21
N ASP A 401 18.00 2.80 -9.40
CA ASP A 401 18.44 4.18 -9.55
C ASP A 401 17.29 5.17 -9.26
N GLU A 402 16.06 4.84 -9.63
CA GLU A 402 14.85 5.59 -9.28
C GLU A 402 14.65 5.65 -7.77
N GLU A 403 14.67 4.49 -7.11
CA GLU A 403 14.48 4.39 -5.66
C GLU A 403 15.58 5.15 -4.90
N SER A 404 16.84 5.02 -5.31
CA SER A 404 17.96 5.77 -4.70
C SER A 404 17.87 7.29 -4.91
N SER A 405 17.09 7.74 -5.89
CA SER A 405 16.84 9.15 -6.17
C SER A 405 15.60 9.71 -5.47
N GLY A 406 14.90 8.89 -4.68
CA GLY A 406 13.64 9.27 -4.02
C GLY A 406 12.41 9.19 -4.93
N LEU A 407 12.55 8.67 -6.14
CA LEU A 407 11.46 8.48 -7.10
C LEU A 407 10.70 7.19 -6.80
N SER A 408 9.44 7.13 -7.27
CA SER A 408 8.68 5.87 -7.24
C SER A 408 9.16 5.02 -8.41
N PRO A 409 9.67 3.80 -8.17
CA PRO A 409 10.17 2.96 -9.24
C PRO A 409 9.05 2.58 -10.21
N HIS A 410 9.40 2.42 -11.48
CA HIS A 410 8.50 1.87 -12.48
C HIS A 410 8.11 0.42 -12.16
N ARG A 411 7.00 -0.04 -12.74
CA ARG A 411 6.60 -1.45 -12.60
C ARG A 411 7.58 -2.38 -13.32
N SER A 412 7.69 -3.61 -12.86
CA SER A 412 8.50 -4.62 -13.55
C SER A 412 7.92 -4.99 -14.91
N LEU A 413 8.82 -5.35 -15.84
CA LEU A 413 8.47 -5.94 -17.13
C LEU A 413 7.84 -7.33 -16.93
N ASP A 414 6.82 -7.65 -17.73
CA ASP A 414 6.07 -8.90 -17.61
C ASP A 414 6.25 -9.81 -18.85
N PRO A 415 7.01 -10.91 -18.76
CA PRO A 415 7.24 -11.81 -19.88
C PRO A 415 6.06 -12.73 -20.22
N GLY A 416 4.90 -12.62 -19.54
CA GLY A 416 3.80 -13.57 -19.64
C GLY A 416 3.11 -13.70 -21.00
N LEU A 417 3.39 -12.81 -21.97
CA LEU A 417 2.88 -12.90 -23.35
C LEU A 417 3.96 -13.04 -24.41
N MET A 418 5.22 -13.30 -24.04
CA MET A 418 6.31 -13.38 -25.02
C MET A 418 6.07 -14.47 -26.08
N ASP A 419 5.77 -15.70 -25.65
CA ASP A 419 5.47 -16.84 -26.52
C ASP A 419 4.22 -16.62 -27.38
N VAL A 420 3.13 -16.18 -26.76
CA VAL A 420 1.85 -15.92 -27.45
C VAL A 420 2.03 -14.85 -28.53
N THR A 421 2.78 -13.78 -28.21
CA THR A 421 3.06 -12.70 -29.15
C THR A 421 3.98 -13.15 -30.27
N PHE A 422 4.99 -13.98 -29.96
CA PHE A 422 5.89 -14.56 -30.97
C PHE A 422 5.13 -15.41 -31.99
N ALA A 423 4.27 -16.31 -31.52
CA ALA A 423 3.41 -17.17 -32.34
C ALA A 423 2.44 -16.33 -33.20
N TRP A 424 1.80 -15.33 -32.57
CA TRP A 424 0.91 -14.41 -33.30
C TRP A 424 1.64 -13.59 -34.37
N ALA A 425 2.84 -13.08 -34.09
CA ALA A 425 3.62 -12.36 -35.10
C ALA A 425 4.14 -13.29 -36.21
N SER A 426 4.34 -14.58 -35.91
CA SER A 426 4.78 -15.60 -36.88
C SER A 426 3.67 -16.09 -37.81
N GLY A 427 2.40 -15.85 -37.48
CA GLY A 427 1.25 -16.16 -38.34
C GLY A 427 0.26 -17.18 -37.78
N ASP A 428 0.50 -17.74 -36.60
CA ASP A 428 -0.33 -18.80 -36.01
C ASP A 428 -1.79 -18.37 -35.75
N GLU A 429 -2.74 -19.30 -35.74
CA GLU A 429 -4.14 -18.93 -35.52
C GLU A 429 -4.41 -18.56 -34.05
N LEU A 430 -5.36 -17.65 -33.82
CA LEU A 430 -5.67 -17.16 -32.47
C LEU A 430 -6.11 -18.29 -31.53
N ILE A 431 -6.83 -19.27 -32.08
CA ILE A 431 -7.36 -20.40 -31.31
C ILE A 431 -6.27 -21.31 -30.75
N ASP A 432 -5.11 -21.35 -31.42
CA ASP A 432 -3.99 -22.19 -31.03
C ASP A 432 -3.09 -21.51 -29.97
N ILE A 433 -3.11 -20.18 -29.91
CA ILE A 433 -2.24 -19.38 -29.04
C ILE A 433 -2.93 -18.84 -27.78
N LEU A 434 -4.27 -18.79 -27.75
CA LEU A 434 -5.01 -18.34 -26.57
C LEU A 434 -4.96 -19.40 -25.47
N ASN A 435 -4.48 -19.01 -24.30
CA ASN A 435 -4.58 -19.79 -23.07
C ASN A 435 -5.85 -19.41 -22.28
N GLU A 436 -6.25 -20.25 -21.32
CA GLU A 436 -7.40 -19.97 -20.44
C GLU A 436 -7.21 -18.68 -19.61
N ASP A 437 -5.97 -18.22 -19.49
CA ASP A 437 -5.62 -17.05 -18.70
C ASP A 437 -5.78 -15.71 -19.43
N LEU A 438 -5.90 -15.71 -20.76
CA LEU A 438 -6.01 -14.51 -21.56
C LEU A 438 -7.35 -14.46 -22.29
N THR A 439 -8.16 -13.47 -21.96
CA THR A 439 -9.41 -13.24 -22.71
C THR A 439 -9.08 -12.67 -24.09
N ALA A 440 -9.88 -13.00 -25.12
CA ALA A 440 -9.70 -12.45 -26.46
C ALA A 440 -9.75 -10.90 -26.47
N GLY A 441 -10.56 -10.30 -25.58
CA GLY A 441 -10.64 -8.85 -25.43
C GLY A 441 -9.36 -8.23 -24.86
N ASP A 442 -8.78 -8.85 -23.83
CA ASP A 442 -7.50 -8.42 -23.27
C ASP A 442 -6.36 -8.59 -24.27
N PHE A 443 -6.33 -9.73 -24.99
CA PHE A 443 -5.38 -9.96 -26.07
C PHE A 443 -5.42 -8.84 -27.12
N VAL A 444 -6.60 -8.53 -27.68
CA VAL A 444 -6.75 -7.47 -28.68
C VAL A 444 -6.31 -6.11 -28.14
N ARG A 445 -6.65 -5.78 -26.88
CA ARG A 445 -6.23 -4.55 -26.23
C ARG A 445 -4.70 -4.47 -26.12
N THR A 446 -4.07 -5.53 -25.64
CA THR A 446 -2.61 -5.59 -25.47
C THR A 446 -1.89 -5.53 -26.82
N MET A 447 -2.38 -6.24 -27.85
CA MET A 447 -1.81 -6.17 -29.20
C MET A 447 -1.90 -4.76 -29.79
N LYS A 448 -2.99 -4.02 -29.55
CA LYS A 448 -3.09 -2.61 -29.98
C LYS A 448 -2.08 -1.71 -29.28
N GLN A 449 -1.88 -1.89 -27.98
CA GLN A 449 -0.85 -1.14 -27.23
C GLN A 449 0.55 -1.48 -27.73
N LEU A 450 0.82 -2.76 -28.03
CA LEU A 450 2.08 -3.21 -28.60
C LEU A 450 2.32 -2.61 -30.00
N ILE A 451 1.31 -2.62 -30.87
CA ILE A 451 1.38 -2.01 -32.20
C ILE A 451 1.70 -0.51 -32.11
N ASP A 452 1.12 0.20 -31.15
CA ASP A 452 1.42 1.61 -30.92
C ASP A 452 2.90 1.81 -30.52
N LEU A 453 3.39 1.04 -29.55
CA LEU A 453 4.79 1.08 -29.12
C LEU A 453 5.76 0.74 -30.27
N LEU A 454 5.46 -0.30 -31.05
CA LEU A 454 6.25 -0.68 -32.23
C LEU A 454 6.30 0.44 -33.28
N ARG A 455 5.19 1.12 -33.52
CA ARG A 455 5.16 2.29 -34.42
C ARG A 455 6.01 3.42 -33.89
N GLN A 456 5.95 3.72 -32.60
CA GLN A 456 6.85 4.71 -31.99
C GLN A 456 8.32 4.31 -32.19
N ILE A 457 8.68 3.05 -31.95
CA ILE A 457 10.05 2.53 -32.15
C ILE A 457 10.50 2.67 -33.61
N SER A 458 9.62 2.38 -34.58
CA SER A 458 9.94 2.55 -36.01
C SER A 458 10.29 3.98 -36.41
N LEU A 459 9.89 4.98 -35.60
CA LEU A 459 10.19 6.39 -35.83
C LEU A 459 11.44 6.88 -35.09
N VAL A 460 11.82 6.23 -33.98
CA VAL A 460 12.87 6.75 -33.07
C VAL A 460 14.13 5.88 -33.01
N ALA A 461 14.08 4.62 -33.47
CA ALA A 461 15.24 3.73 -33.45
C ALA A 461 16.38 4.25 -34.35
N GLN A 462 17.63 4.07 -33.90
CA GLN A 462 18.82 4.62 -34.55
C GLN A 462 19.17 3.84 -35.83
N LEU A 463 19.11 2.51 -35.78
CA LEU A 463 19.39 1.64 -36.92
C LEU A 463 18.18 1.52 -37.85
N SER A 464 18.42 1.46 -39.17
CA SER A 464 17.34 1.23 -40.15
C SER A 464 16.71 -0.13 -39.97
N GLU A 465 17.52 -1.17 -39.76
CA GLU A 465 17.04 -2.54 -39.61
C GLU A 465 16.06 -2.69 -38.44
N THR A 466 16.35 -2.06 -37.30
CA THR A 466 15.45 -2.04 -36.14
C THR A 466 14.15 -1.28 -36.44
N ARG A 467 14.20 -0.20 -37.22
CA ARG A 467 13.01 0.53 -37.66
C ARG A 467 12.14 -0.31 -38.59
N ASP A 468 12.77 -0.99 -39.53
CA ASP A 468 12.10 -1.85 -40.52
C ASP A 468 11.49 -3.09 -39.84
N ALA A 469 12.21 -3.71 -38.90
CA ALA A 469 11.71 -4.80 -38.07
C ALA A 469 10.51 -4.37 -37.21
N ALA A 470 10.56 -3.18 -36.61
CA ALA A 470 9.45 -2.65 -35.82
C ALA A 470 8.21 -2.36 -36.68
N LEU A 471 8.40 -1.81 -37.88
CA LEU A 471 7.32 -1.58 -38.82
C LEU A 471 6.70 -2.91 -39.28
N ALA A 472 7.52 -3.88 -39.66
CA ALA A 472 7.07 -5.22 -40.08
C ALA A 472 6.32 -5.94 -38.94
N ALA A 473 6.83 -5.88 -37.72
CA ALA A 473 6.16 -6.40 -36.53
C ALA A 473 4.78 -5.77 -36.32
N SER A 474 4.69 -4.44 -36.44
CA SER A 474 3.41 -3.72 -36.29
C SER A 474 2.35 -4.16 -37.31
N GLN A 475 2.78 -4.51 -38.53
CA GLN A 475 1.92 -5.02 -39.59
C GLN A 475 1.53 -6.49 -39.34
N ALA A 476 2.48 -7.33 -38.92
CA ALA A 476 2.27 -8.74 -38.63
C ALA A 476 1.26 -8.96 -37.49
N LEU A 477 1.29 -8.11 -36.45
CA LEU A 477 0.33 -8.16 -35.35
C LEU A 477 -1.07 -7.68 -35.76
N LEU A 478 -1.17 -6.84 -36.79
CA LEU A 478 -2.43 -6.25 -37.28
C LEU A 478 -3.16 -7.19 -38.25
N ARG A 479 -3.59 -8.34 -37.75
CA ARG A 479 -4.36 -9.33 -38.52
C ARG A 479 -5.54 -9.89 -37.73
N GLY A 480 -6.39 -10.69 -38.39
CA GLY A 480 -7.51 -11.39 -37.76
C GLY A 480 -8.40 -10.47 -36.90
N VAL A 481 -8.68 -10.91 -35.66
CA VAL A 481 -9.52 -10.16 -34.71
C VAL A 481 -8.94 -8.79 -34.32
N VAL A 482 -7.61 -8.64 -34.34
CA VAL A 482 -6.93 -7.37 -34.00
C VAL A 482 -7.24 -6.33 -35.08
N ALA A 483 -7.12 -6.71 -36.35
CA ALA A 483 -7.47 -5.86 -37.49
C ALA A 483 -8.97 -5.56 -37.55
N ALA A 484 -9.83 -6.57 -37.35
CA ALA A 484 -11.29 -6.39 -37.36
C ALA A 484 -11.77 -5.37 -36.32
N SER A 485 -11.12 -5.35 -35.15
CA SER A 485 -11.44 -4.40 -34.08
C SER A 485 -10.99 -2.95 -34.35
N GLN A 486 -10.26 -2.65 -35.44
CA GLN A 486 -10.01 -1.28 -35.87
C GLN A 486 -11.19 -0.71 -36.69
N GLY A 487 -11.95 -1.57 -37.38
CA GLY A 487 -13.06 -1.16 -38.23
C GLY A 487 -14.33 -0.72 -37.49
N SER A 488 -14.47 -1.01 -36.19
CA SER A 488 -15.70 -0.71 -35.43
C SER A 488 -15.75 0.71 -34.83
N VAL A 489 -14.82 1.60 -35.19
CA VAL A 489 -14.80 3.01 -34.72
C VAL A 489 -15.44 3.95 -35.75
N LEU A 490 -15.88 3.45 -36.90
CA LEU A 490 -16.52 4.23 -37.98
C LEU A 490 -17.87 3.67 -38.45
N GLN A 491 -18.74 3.24 -37.52
CA GLN A 491 -20.17 3.07 -37.80
C GLN A 491 -21.03 3.75 -36.74
#